data_AF-A0AA38U059-F1
#
_entry.id   AF-A0AA38U059-F1
#
_cell.length_a   1.000
_cell.length_b   1.000
_cell.length_c   1.000
_cell.angle_alpha   90.00
_cell.angle_beta   90.00
_cell.angle_gamma   90.00
#
_symmetry.space_group_name_H-M   'P 1'
#
loop_
_entity.id
_entity.type
_entity.pdbx_description
1 polymer ?
#
loop_
_entity_poly.entity_id
_entity_poly.type
_entity_poly.pdbx_seq_one_letter_code
_entity_poly.pdbx_strand_id
1 'polypeptide(L)'
;MVMETWSCHGQGRAMKMMDEDEKYNRKLKPSLYSLQLIAVILGHIWTSDHPQIRARIELLLKQQKLTKKDVKDVLQEYHDNIGGLEGPDEKEKAQAKIRRFIAAL
;
A
#
# COMPACT_ATOMS: atom_id res chain seq x y z
N MET A 1 -51.00 3.27 28.17
CA MET A 1 -49.65 3.69 28.57
C MET A 1 -48.71 3.21 27.49
N VAL A 2 -48.09 4.15 26.77
CA VAL A 2 -47.18 3.89 25.65
C VAL A 2 -45.75 3.92 26.21
N MET A 3 -44.92 2.93 25.87
CA MET A 3 -43.43 2.86 25.92
C MET A 3 -43.06 1.37 25.82
N GLU A 4 -42.07 0.83 25.11
CA GLU A 4 -40.98 1.27 24.23
C GLU A 4 -40.38 -0.07 23.71
N THR A 5 -40.40 -0.38 22.41
CA THR A 5 -39.31 -0.21 21.43
C THR A 5 -38.06 -1.10 21.55
N TRP A 6 -37.93 -2.02 20.58
CA TRP A 6 -36.73 -2.49 19.84
C TRP A 6 -35.51 -3.05 20.60
N SER A 7 -35.13 -4.33 20.38
CA SER A 7 -33.69 -4.71 20.48
C SER A 7 -33.18 -5.97 19.75
N CYS A 8 -33.98 -6.96 19.32
CA CYS A 8 -33.37 -8.24 18.86
C CYS A 8 -33.18 -8.45 17.35
N HIS A 9 -33.59 -7.52 16.46
CA HIS A 9 -33.45 -7.73 15.01
C HIS A 9 -32.18 -7.12 14.38
N GLY A 10 -31.36 -6.37 15.13
CA GLY A 10 -30.14 -5.73 14.63
C GLY A 10 -28.84 -6.56 14.76
N GLN A 11 -28.84 -7.58 15.62
CA GLN A 11 -27.59 -8.20 16.08
C GLN A 11 -27.04 -9.28 15.14
N GLY A 12 -27.91 -10.05 14.47
CA GLY A 12 -27.50 -11.07 13.49
C GLY A 12 -27.01 -10.50 12.14
N ARG A 13 -27.38 -9.25 11.81
CA ARG A 13 -26.96 -8.57 10.57
C ARG A 13 -25.62 -7.85 10.75
N ALA A 14 -25.39 -7.25 11.92
CA ALA A 14 -24.11 -6.63 12.29
C ALA A 14 -22.96 -7.66 12.41
N MET A 15 -23.23 -8.85 12.96
CA MET A 15 -22.24 -9.94 13.07
C MET A 15 -21.76 -10.45 11.71
N LYS A 16 -22.65 -10.53 10.70
CA LYS A 16 -22.28 -10.91 9.32
C LYS A 16 -21.48 -9.83 8.59
N MET A 17 -21.80 -8.55 8.81
CA MET A 17 -21.07 -7.44 8.20
C MET A 17 -19.62 -7.36 8.71
N MET A 18 -19.41 -7.51 10.02
CA MET A 18 -18.06 -7.54 10.59
C MET A 18 -17.22 -8.72 10.04
N ASP A 19 -17.81 -9.89 9.84
CA ASP A 19 -17.12 -11.08 9.32
C ASP A 19 -16.72 -10.93 7.82
N GLU A 20 -17.57 -10.30 7.02
CA GLU A 20 -17.25 -9.99 5.61
C GLU A 20 -16.18 -8.89 5.48
N ASP A 21 -16.27 -7.82 6.28
CA ASP A 21 -15.28 -6.74 6.32
C ASP A 21 -13.92 -7.24 6.81
N GLU A 22 -13.89 -8.08 7.84
CA GLU A 22 -12.66 -8.66 8.38
C GLU A 22 -12.01 -9.63 7.37
N LYS A 23 -12.82 -10.43 6.68
CA LYS A 23 -12.36 -11.32 5.59
C LYS A 23 -11.85 -10.54 4.38
N TYR A 24 -12.49 -9.43 4.02
CA TYR A 24 -12.03 -8.53 2.95
C TYR A 24 -10.72 -7.84 3.36
N ASN A 25 -10.64 -7.32 4.58
CA ASN A 25 -9.44 -6.69 5.14
C ASN A 25 -8.27 -7.69 5.23
N ARG A 26 -8.55 -8.96 5.57
CA ARG A 26 -7.54 -10.04 5.58
C ARG A 26 -7.02 -10.39 4.19
N LYS A 27 -7.81 -10.21 3.13
CA LYS A 27 -7.36 -10.39 1.74
C LYS A 27 -6.63 -9.16 1.20
N LEU A 28 -7.04 -7.97 1.63
CA LEU A 28 -6.41 -6.69 1.26
C LEU A 28 -5.00 -6.54 1.86
N LYS A 29 -4.79 -6.93 3.11
CA LYS A 29 -3.48 -6.75 3.78
C LYS A 29 -2.33 -7.44 3.02
N PRO A 30 -2.45 -8.71 2.57
CA PRO A 30 -1.42 -9.37 1.76
C PRO A 30 -1.25 -8.75 0.36
N SER A 31 -2.34 -8.35 -0.30
CA SER A 31 -2.25 -7.75 -1.64
C SER A 31 -1.64 -6.35 -1.60
N LEU A 32 -1.93 -5.57 -0.56
CA LEU A 32 -1.34 -4.26 -0.31
C LEU A 32 0.16 -4.35 -0.03
N TYR A 33 0.59 -5.29 0.82
CA TYR A 33 2.01 -5.52 1.07
C TYR A 33 2.75 -5.95 -0.20
N SER A 34 2.14 -6.84 -1.00
CA SER A 34 2.72 -7.27 -2.28
C SER A 34 2.88 -6.09 -3.26
N LEU A 35 1.89 -5.20 -3.32
CA LEU A 35 1.94 -3.98 -4.13
C LEU A 35 3.07 -3.04 -3.68
N GLN A 36 3.23 -2.84 -2.37
CA GLN A 36 4.31 -2.03 -1.80
C GLN A 36 5.69 -2.60 -2.17
N LEU A 37 5.88 -3.92 -2.05
CA LEU A 37 7.14 -4.57 -2.44
C LEU A 37 7.43 -4.44 -3.94
N ILE A 38 6.41 -4.56 -4.80
CA ILE A 38 6.56 -4.31 -6.24
C ILE A 38 6.99 -2.87 -6.49
N ALA A 39 6.40 -1.89 -5.79
CA ALA A 39 6.81 -0.49 -5.90
C ALA A 39 8.27 -0.28 -5.45
N VAL A 40 8.71 -0.95 -4.38
CA VAL A 40 10.11 -0.93 -3.92
C VAL A 40 11.06 -1.50 -4.97
N ILE A 41 10.71 -2.63 -5.59
CA ILE A 41 11.48 -3.22 -6.70
C ILE A 41 11.55 -2.25 -7.89
N LEU A 42 10.44 -1.58 -8.22
CA LEU A 42 10.43 -0.55 -9.26
C LEU A 42 11.36 0.62 -8.91
N GLY A 43 11.40 1.07 -7.66
CA GLY A 43 12.34 2.10 -7.20
C GLY A 43 13.82 1.70 -7.35
N HIS A 44 14.14 0.42 -7.07
CA HIS A 44 15.47 -0.13 -7.34
C HIS A 44 15.82 -0.09 -8.83
N ILE A 45 14.93 -0.59 -9.69
CA ILE A 45 15.13 -0.60 -11.14
C ILE A 45 15.23 0.84 -11.68
N TRP A 46 14.40 1.75 -11.17
CA TRP A 46 14.37 3.14 -11.61
C TRP A 46 15.67 3.88 -11.30
N THR A 47 16.30 3.57 -10.17
CA THR A 47 17.58 4.17 -9.79
C THR A 47 18.80 3.42 -10.34
N SER A 48 18.61 2.46 -11.24
CA SER A 48 19.70 1.81 -11.98
C SER A 48 20.08 2.60 -13.25
N ASP A 49 21.30 2.41 -13.72
CA ASP A 49 21.85 3.08 -14.92
C ASP A 49 21.36 2.43 -16.24
N HIS A 50 20.05 2.26 -16.37
CA HIS A 50 19.42 1.66 -17.54
C HIS A 50 18.28 2.55 -18.09
N PRO A 51 18.58 3.57 -18.91
CA PRO A 51 17.58 4.50 -19.42
C PRO A 51 16.51 3.84 -20.30
N GLN A 52 16.83 2.78 -21.05
CA GLN A 52 15.82 2.07 -21.85
C GLN A 52 14.78 1.37 -20.97
N ILE A 53 15.17 0.85 -19.81
CA ILE A 53 14.24 0.21 -18.87
C ILE A 53 13.30 1.27 -18.27
N ARG A 54 13.81 2.44 -17.90
CA ARG A 54 12.97 3.57 -17.43
C ARG A 54 11.94 3.98 -18.47
N ALA A 55 12.36 4.18 -19.72
CA ALA A 55 11.44 4.51 -20.82
C ALA A 55 10.37 3.42 -21.02
N ARG A 56 10.75 2.14 -20.88
CA ARG A 56 9.79 1.02 -20.96
C ARG A 56 8.78 1.02 -19.81
N ILE A 57 9.22 1.31 -18.58
CA ILE A 57 8.34 1.45 -17.41
C ILE A 57 7.35 2.61 -17.64
N GLU A 58 7.82 3.77 -18.08
CA GLU A 58 6.95 4.93 -18.36
C GLU A 58 5.89 4.60 -19.42
N LEU A 59 6.29 3.90 -20.48
CA LEU A 59 5.37 3.46 -21.53
C LEU A 59 4.30 2.52 -20.98
N LEU A 60 4.69 1.53 -20.17
CA LEU A 60 3.76 0.56 -19.57
C LEU A 60 2.78 1.23 -18.60
N LEU A 61 3.25 2.16 -17.76
CA LEU A 61 2.38 2.96 -16.89
C LEU A 61 1.33 3.71 -17.71
N LYS A 62 1.76 4.43 -18.76
CA LYS A 62 0.85 5.19 -19.63
C LYS A 62 -0.19 4.30 -20.32
N GLN A 63 0.20 3.12 -20.79
CA GLN A 63 -0.73 2.16 -21.41
C GLN A 63 -1.83 1.70 -20.44
N GLN A 64 -1.52 1.63 -19.14
CA GLN A 64 -2.48 1.28 -18.09
C GLN A 64 -3.16 2.51 -17.46
N LYS A 65 -2.99 3.70 -18.04
CA LYS A 65 -3.50 4.99 -17.51
C LYS A 65 -2.97 5.32 -16.11
N LEU A 66 -1.78 4.82 -15.79
CA LEU A 66 -1.05 5.12 -14.56
C LEU A 66 0.05 6.15 -14.84
N THR A 67 0.54 6.74 -13.77
CA THR A 67 1.59 7.74 -13.75
C THR A 67 2.66 7.36 -12.73
N LYS A 68 3.80 8.06 -12.77
CA LYS A 68 4.85 7.90 -11.75
C LYS A 68 4.36 8.31 -10.36
N LYS A 69 3.36 9.19 -10.28
CA LYS A 69 2.76 9.59 -9.01
C LYS A 69 2.11 8.39 -8.31
N ASP A 70 1.41 7.52 -9.03
CA ASP A 70 0.78 6.33 -8.43
C ASP A 70 1.82 5.42 -7.76
N VAL A 71 3.01 5.28 -8.37
CA VAL A 71 4.13 4.54 -7.78
C VAL A 71 4.71 5.28 -6.57
N LYS A 72 4.85 6.61 -6.65
CA LYS A 72 5.34 7.43 -5.53
C LYS A 72 4.42 7.37 -4.32
N ASP A 73 3.11 7.39 -4.54
CA ASP A 73 2.10 7.37 -3.47
C ASP A 73 2.21 6.05 -2.69
N VAL A 74 2.36 4.91 -3.39
CA VAL A 74 2.60 3.60 -2.75
C VAL A 74 3.94 3.55 -2.01
N LEU A 75 5.01 4.11 -2.59
CA LEU A 75 6.32 4.18 -1.93
C LEU A 75 6.29 5.07 -0.69
N GLN A 76 5.52 6.16 -0.72
CA GLN A 76 5.34 7.07 0.41
C GLN A 76 4.60 6.35 1.55
N GLU A 77 3.51 5.65 1.24
CA GLU A 77 2.79 4.83 2.22
C GLU A 77 3.71 3.75 2.83
N TYR A 78 4.53 3.08 2.02
CA TYR A 78 5.50 2.12 2.52
C TYR A 78 6.52 2.78 3.45
N HIS A 79 7.10 3.92 3.05
CA HIS A 79 8.06 4.71 3.82
C HIS A 79 7.54 5.10 5.21
N ASP A 80 6.29 5.56 5.27
CA ASP A 80 5.66 6.05 6.51
C ASP A 80 5.35 4.90 7.47
N ASN A 81 5.08 3.71 6.92
CA ASN A 81 4.75 2.51 7.68
C ASN A 81 5.93 1.56 7.94
N ILE A 82 7.17 1.96 7.62
CA ILE A 82 8.35 1.15 7.95
C ILE A 82 8.44 0.97 9.48
N GLY A 83 8.16 -0.24 9.94
CA GLY A 83 8.18 -0.67 11.34
C GLY A 83 8.44 -2.17 11.44
N GLY A 84 9.11 -2.60 12.52
CA GLY A 84 9.51 -4.00 12.73
C GLY A 84 10.92 -4.37 12.24
N LEU A 85 11.70 -3.40 11.76
CA LEU A 85 13.15 -3.60 11.50
C LEU A 85 13.93 -3.56 12.83
N GLU A 86 15.02 -4.30 12.93
CA GLU A 86 15.80 -4.48 14.15
C GLU A 86 16.53 -3.18 14.51
N GLY A 87 15.85 -2.32 15.27
CA GLY A 87 16.42 -1.09 15.82
C GLY A 87 16.26 0.17 14.97
N PRO A 88 16.47 1.35 15.59
CA PRO A 88 16.24 2.66 14.96
C PRO A 88 17.10 2.92 13.72
N ASP A 89 18.33 2.42 13.69
CA ASP A 89 19.29 2.65 12.60
C ASP A 89 18.88 1.96 11.30
N GLU A 90 18.35 0.74 11.36
CA GLU A 90 17.89 0.01 10.18
C GLU A 90 16.65 0.65 9.56
N LYS A 91 15.73 1.09 10.43
CA LYS A 91 14.56 1.86 10.02
C LYS A 91 14.96 3.14 9.30
N GLU A 92 15.91 3.90 9.84
CA GLU A 92 16.37 5.14 9.22
C GLU A 92 17.01 4.89 7.85
N LYS A 93 17.88 3.87 7.74
CA LYS A 93 18.49 3.48 6.46
C LYS A 93 17.45 3.06 5.42
N ALA A 94 16.44 2.29 5.82
CA ALA A 94 15.36 1.87 4.95
C ALA A 94 14.55 3.09 4.47
N GLN A 95 14.15 3.99 5.38
CA GLN A 95 13.44 5.22 5.04
C GLN A 95 14.25 6.13 4.11
N ALA A 96 15.54 6.33 4.38
CA ALA A 96 16.43 7.11 3.51
C ALA A 96 16.51 6.53 2.09
N LYS A 97 16.58 5.20 1.96
CA LYS A 97 16.57 4.52 0.66
C LYS A 97 15.27 4.77 -0.10
N ILE A 98 14.11 4.63 0.54
CA ILE A 98 12.81 4.86 -0.11
C ILE A 98 12.64 6.34 -0.50
N ARG A 99 13.07 7.28 0.35
CA ARG A 99 13.11 8.72 0.01
C ARG A 99 13.91 8.98 -1.28
N ARG A 100 15.05 8.30 -1.46
CA ARG A 100 15.83 8.40 -2.71
C ARG A 100 15.04 7.92 -3.93
N PHE A 101 14.28 6.83 -3.81
CA PHE A 101 13.45 6.33 -4.91
C PHE A 101 12.36 7.34 -5.29
N ILE A 102 11.67 7.90 -4.30
CA ILE A 102 10.61 8.88 -4.51
C ILE A 102 11.13 10.16 -5.19
N ALA A 103 12.34 10.61 -4.82
CA ALA A 103 12.97 11.77 -5.41
C ALA A 103 13.42 11.55 -6.87
N ALA A 104 13.79 10.31 -7.22
CA ALA A 104 14.30 9.97 -8.55
C ALA A 104 13.20 9.65 -9.58
N LEU A 105 12.05 9.14 -9.14
CA LEU A 105 10.85 8.89 -9.96
C LEU A 105 10.26 10.20 -10.50
#